data_AF-A0A3Q9K8M5-F1
#
_entry.id   AF-A0A3Q9K8M5-F1
#
_cell.length_a   1.000
_cell.length_b   1.000
_cell.length_c   1.000
_cell.angle_alpha   90.00
_cell.angle_beta   90.00
_cell.angle_gamma   90.00
#
_symmetry.space_group_name_H-M   'P 1'
#
loop_
_entity.id
_entity.type
_entity.pdbx_description
1 polymer ?
#
loop_
_entity_poly.entity_id
_entity_poly.type
_entity_poly.pdbx_seq_one_letter_code
_entity_poly.pdbx_strand_id
1 'polypeptide(L)'
;MKVGLLRAVGVATAVYGAAVAAVPDLLARPSGLVDEEGWTGRATRTSLRPLAWRDAVSGLAMAMAPDGPALRTATYVRIAADFGDAVLLGATLPGRDRKLAAVAVSVGWGALSVAGLLAGRRREVRHPRAAEPLRG
;
A
#
# COMPACT_ATOMS: atom_id res chain seq x y z
N MET A 1 11.09 8.50 9.63
CA MET A 1 10.78 7.42 8.70
C MET A 1 11.51 6.14 9.12
N LYS A 2 10.83 4.99 9.20
CA LYS A 2 11.42 3.65 9.37
C LYS A 2 11.64 3.04 7.97
N VAL A 3 12.81 3.26 7.40
CA VAL A 3 13.14 2.88 6.01
C VAL A 3 12.95 1.38 5.75
N GLY A 4 13.45 0.50 6.63
CA GLY A 4 13.32 -0.95 6.44
C GLY A 4 11.88 -1.42 6.35
N LEU A 5 10.96 -0.85 7.14
CA LEU A 5 9.52 -1.16 7.05
C LEU A 5 8.94 -0.71 5.71
N LEU A 6 9.26 0.51 5.26
CA LEU A 6 8.76 1.01 3.98
C LEU A 6 9.27 0.19 2.80
N ARG A 7 10.54 -0.22 2.82
CA ARG A 7 11.09 -1.11 1.77
C ARG A 7 10.44 -2.48 1.80
N ALA A 8 10.19 -3.06 2.98
CA ALA A 8 9.49 -4.34 3.10
C ALA A 8 8.06 -4.26 2.56
N VAL A 9 7.33 -3.19 2.90
CA VAL A 9 6.00 -2.92 2.32
C VAL A 9 6.09 -2.78 0.81
N GLY A 10 7.04 -1.98 0.30
CA GLY A 10 7.28 -1.79 -1.13
C GLY A 10 7.55 -3.10 -1.88
N VAL A 11 8.43 -3.96 -1.36
CA VAL A 11 8.72 -5.28 -1.95
C VAL A 11 7.47 -6.16 -1.96
N ALA A 12 6.75 -6.25 -0.84
CA ALA A 12 5.54 -7.06 -0.76
C ALA A 12 4.47 -6.59 -1.77
N THR A 13 4.24 -5.28 -1.87
CA THR A 13 3.35 -4.69 -2.87
C THR A 13 3.83 -4.98 -4.29
N ALA A 14 5.14 -4.85 -4.54
CA ALA A 14 5.72 -5.08 -5.86
C ALA A 14 5.48 -6.52 -6.35
N VAL A 15 5.77 -7.49 -5.48
CA VAL A 15 5.59 -8.92 -5.74
C VAL A 15 4.10 -9.25 -5.93
N TYR A 16 3.24 -8.76 -5.05
CA TYR A 16 1.81 -9.02 -5.16
C TYR A 16 1.21 -8.40 -6.43
N GLY A 17 1.56 -7.15 -6.74
CA GLY A 17 1.12 -6.47 -7.97
C GLY A 17 1.57 -7.22 -9.23
N ALA A 18 2.81 -7.68 -9.30
CA ALA A 18 3.29 -8.49 -10.42
C ALA A 18 2.52 -9.82 -10.53
N ALA A 19 2.27 -10.49 -9.40
CA ALA A 19 1.50 -11.73 -9.36
C ALA A 19 0.06 -11.53 -9.86
N VAL A 20 -0.64 -10.48 -9.42
CA VAL A 20 -2.01 -10.16 -9.87
C VAL A 20 -2.02 -9.73 -11.35
N ALA A 21 -0.99 -9.02 -11.83
CA ALA A 21 -0.89 -8.66 -13.24
C ALA A 21 -0.79 -9.90 -14.14
N ALA A 22 -0.02 -10.91 -13.71
CA ALA A 22 0.08 -12.20 -14.40
C ALA A 22 -1.20 -13.04 -14.24
N VAL A 23 -1.75 -13.07 -13.03
CA VAL A 23 -2.91 -13.90 -12.63
C VAL A 23 -3.98 -13.03 -11.95
N PRO A 24 -4.85 -12.35 -12.73
CA PRO A 24 -5.86 -11.43 -12.18
C PRO A 24 -6.83 -12.08 -11.18
N ASP A 25 -7.02 -13.39 -11.28
CA ASP A 25 -7.90 -14.18 -10.41
C ASP A 25 -7.47 -14.13 -8.93
N LEU A 26 -6.18 -13.86 -8.64
CA LEU A 26 -5.66 -13.68 -7.28
C LEU A 26 -6.32 -12.52 -6.53
N LEU A 27 -6.82 -11.52 -7.25
CA LEU A 27 -7.56 -10.39 -6.70
C LEU A 27 -9.06 -10.50 -7.01
N ALA A 28 -9.41 -10.92 -8.22
CA ALA A 28 -10.80 -10.94 -8.66
C ALA A 28 -11.68 -11.89 -7.83
N ARG A 29 -11.23 -13.13 -7.59
CA ARG A 29 -12.03 -14.15 -6.88
C ARG A 29 -12.29 -13.76 -5.42
N PRO A 30 -11.28 -13.38 -4.60
CA PRO A 30 -11.53 -12.93 -3.23
C PRO A 30 -12.42 -11.68 -3.17
N SER A 31 -12.32 -10.81 -4.18
CA SER A 31 -13.12 -9.58 -4.27
C SER A 31 -14.56 -9.83 -4.79
N GLY A 32 -14.88 -11.05 -5.21
CA GLY A 32 -16.18 -11.35 -5.83
C GLY A 32 -16.38 -10.69 -7.20
N LEU A 33 -15.30 -10.34 -7.89
CA LEU A 33 -15.32 -9.78 -9.25
C LEU A 33 -15.35 -10.90 -10.30
N VAL A 34 -16.27 -11.85 -10.08
CA VAL A 34 -16.48 -13.04 -10.91
C VAL A 34 -17.95 -13.14 -11.30
N ASP A 35 -18.24 -13.87 -12.37
CA ASP A 35 -19.60 -14.20 -12.77
C ASP A 35 -20.24 -15.26 -11.86
N GLU A 36 -21.47 -15.68 -12.19
CA GLU A 36 -22.25 -16.66 -11.43
C GLU A 36 -21.56 -18.03 -11.37
N GLU A 37 -20.79 -18.38 -12.40
CA GLU A 37 -20.00 -19.60 -12.48
C GLU A 37 -18.61 -19.46 -11.83
N GLY A 38 -18.26 -18.28 -11.31
CA GLY A 38 -17.01 -18.03 -10.59
C GLY A 38 -15.80 -17.69 -11.47
N TRP A 39 -16.02 -17.37 -12.76
CA TRP A 39 -14.97 -16.97 -13.69
C TRP A 39 -14.75 -15.45 -13.69
N THR A 40 -13.48 -15.06 -13.84
CA THR A 40 -13.14 -13.66 -14.04
C THR A 40 -13.34 -13.27 -15.51
N GLY A 41 -14.39 -12.49 -15.78
CA GLY A 41 -14.69 -12.00 -17.13
C GLY A 41 -13.53 -11.22 -17.76
N ARG A 42 -13.48 -11.22 -19.11
CA ARG A 42 -12.38 -10.59 -19.89
C ARG A 42 -12.19 -9.11 -19.53
N ALA A 43 -13.28 -8.36 -19.40
CA ALA A 43 -13.23 -6.93 -19.06
C ALA A 43 -12.58 -6.70 -17.69
N THR A 44 -12.97 -7.47 -16.67
CA THR A 44 -12.36 -7.44 -15.34
C THR A 44 -10.86 -7.75 -15.41
N ARG A 45 -10.46 -8.82 -16.10
CA ARG A 45 -9.03 -9.16 -16.27
C ARG A 45 -8.25 -8.03 -16.95
N THR A 46 -8.82 -7.42 -17.99
CA THR A 46 -8.21 -6.28 -18.69
C THR A 46 -8.06 -5.08 -17.77
N SER A 47 -9.05 -4.78 -16.94
CA SER A 47 -9.02 -3.63 -16.01
C SER A 47 -8.12 -3.85 -14.80
N LEU A 48 -8.01 -5.09 -14.30
CA LEU A 48 -7.17 -5.40 -13.14
C LEU A 48 -5.68 -5.37 -13.45
N ARG A 49 -5.27 -5.74 -14.68
CA ARG A 49 -3.85 -5.73 -15.09
C ARG A 49 -3.14 -4.38 -14.91
N PRO A 50 -3.65 -3.25 -15.43
CA PRO A 50 -2.99 -1.97 -15.23
C PRO A 50 -3.01 -1.51 -13.76
N LEU A 51 -4.07 -1.81 -13.00
CA LEU A 51 -4.11 -1.56 -11.56
C LEU A 51 -3.04 -2.35 -10.81
N ALA A 52 -2.88 -3.62 -11.15
CA ALA A 52 -1.84 -4.48 -10.58
C ALA A 52 -0.43 -4.03 -10.98
N TRP A 53 -0.25 -3.52 -12.20
CA TRP A 53 1.01 -2.89 -12.61
C TRP A 53 1.30 -1.59 -11.86
N ARG A 54 0.29 -0.75 -11.59
CA ARG A 54 0.44 0.43 -10.72
C ARG A 54 0.96 0.03 -9.35
N ASP A 55 0.41 -1.04 -8.77
CA ASP A 55 0.87 -1.56 -7.48
C ASP A 55 2.30 -2.10 -7.57
N ALA A 56 2.60 -2.87 -8.61
CA ALA A 56 3.93 -3.41 -8.86
C ALA A 56 5.00 -2.29 -8.92
N VAL A 57 4.74 -1.27 -9.73
CA VAL A 57 5.65 -0.15 -9.97
C VAL A 57 5.77 0.77 -8.76
N SER A 58 4.66 1.09 -8.09
CA SER A 58 4.69 1.92 -6.87
C SER A 58 5.43 1.22 -5.72
N GLY A 59 5.24 -0.09 -5.56
CA GLY A 59 5.99 -0.90 -4.61
C GLY A 59 7.49 -0.95 -4.93
N LEU A 60 7.83 -1.16 -6.20
CA LEU A 60 9.23 -1.17 -6.65
C LEU A 60 9.91 0.19 -6.43
N ALA A 61 9.19 1.29 -6.68
CA ALA A 61 9.70 2.63 -6.40
C ALA A 61 9.99 2.80 -4.90
N MET A 62 9.13 2.31 -4.00
CA MET A 62 9.41 2.34 -2.56
C MET A 62 10.59 1.44 -2.16
N ALA A 63 10.76 0.30 -2.81
CA ALA A 63 11.86 -0.62 -2.51
C ALA A 63 13.24 -0.05 -2.92
N MET A 64 13.27 0.68 -4.03
CA MET A 64 14.52 1.10 -4.70
C MET A 64 14.87 2.58 -4.48
N ALA A 65 13.91 3.43 -4.09
CA ALA A 65 14.17 4.86 -3.93
C ALA A 65 15.24 5.15 -2.86
N PRO A 66 16.10 6.15 -3.08
CA PRO A 66 17.05 6.58 -2.06
C PRO A 66 16.31 7.14 -0.83
N ASP A 67 16.96 6.99 0.32
CA ASP A 67 16.44 7.48 1.60
C ASP A 67 16.24 9.00 1.55
N GLY A 68 15.10 9.48 2.05
CA GLY A 68 14.77 10.90 2.05
C GLY A 68 13.55 11.25 1.18
N PRO A 69 13.57 12.38 0.43
CA PRO A 69 12.40 12.87 -0.29
C PRO A 69 11.85 11.91 -1.36
N ALA A 70 12.70 11.15 -2.04
CA ALA A 70 12.28 10.20 -3.08
C ALA A 70 11.47 9.06 -2.48
N LEU A 71 12.00 8.36 -1.47
CA LEU A 71 11.27 7.32 -0.75
C LEU A 71 9.99 7.85 -0.12
N ARG A 72 10.01 9.06 0.44
CA ARG A 72 8.82 9.69 1.03
C ARG A 72 7.73 9.92 -0.03
N THR A 73 8.09 10.40 -1.22
CA THR A 73 7.16 10.64 -2.32
C THR A 73 6.57 9.32 -2.82
N ALA A 74 7.39 8.30 -3.06
CA ALA A 74 6.92 6.97 -3.43
C ALA A 74 5.94 6.41 -2.39
N THR A 75 6.24 6.61 -1.09
CA THR A 75 5.36 6.18 0.00
C THR A 75 4.04 6.95 0.01
N TYR A 76 4.03 8.25 -0.27
CA TYR A 76 2.78 9.01 -0.38
C TYR A 76 1.90 8.53 -1.53
N VAL A 77 2.49 8.21 -2.68
CA VAL A 77 1.76 7.62 -3.81
C VAL A 77 1.13 6.29 -3.41
N ARG A 78 1.86 5.42 -2.70
CA ARG A 78 1.32 4.14 -2.20
C ARG A 78 0.17 4.35 -1.21
N ILE A 79 0.33 5.27 -0.25
CA ILE A 79 -0.73 5.61 0.70
C ILE A 79 -1.99 6.11 -0.02
N ALA A 80 -1.83 6.97 -1.02
CA ALA A 80 -2.95 7.46 -1.82
C ALA A 80 -3.64 6.34 -2.62
N ALA A 81 -2.86 5.40 -3.18
CA ALA A 81 -3.38 4.22 -3.85
C ALA A 81 -4.17 3.32 -2.87
N ASP A 82 -3.60 2.99 -1.71
CA ASP A 82 -4.24 2.14 -0.70
C ASP A 82 -5.59 2.71 -0.23
N PHE A 83 -5.62 4.00 0.14
CA PHE A 83 -6.86 4.63 0.57
C PHE A 83 -7.85 4.88 -0.57
N GLY A 84 -7.35 5.17 -1.78
CA GLY A 84 -8.20 5.25 -2.97
C GLY A 84 -8.90 3.92 -3.26
N ASP A 85 -8.17 2.80 -3.14
CA ASP A 85 -8.73 1.47 -3.31
C ASP A 85 -9.74 1.14 -2.21
N ALA A 86 -9.48 1.52 -0.95
CA ALA A 86 -10.46 1.37 0.14
C ALA A 86 -11.78 2.11 -0.16
N VAL A 87 -11.70 3.36 -0.63
CA VAL A 87 -12.89 4.15 -0.99
C VAL A 87 -13.62 3.51 -2.17
N LEU A 88 -12.89 3.20 -3.25
CA LEU A 88 -13.46 2.64 -4.46
C LEU A 88 -14.12 1.29 -4.19
N LEU A 89 -13.38 0.34 -3.61
CA LEU A 89 -13.86 -1.03 -3.37
C LEU A 89 -14.95 -1.07 -2.30
N GLY A 90 -14.87 -0.22 -1.27
CA GLY A 90 -15.93 -0.07 -0.27
C GLY A 90 -17.24 0.44 -0.88
N ALA A 91 -17.16 1.31 -1.90
CA ALA A 91 -18.32 1.80 -2.62
C ALA A 91 -18.89 0.76 -3.60
N THR A 92 -18.02 0.04 -4.34
CA THR A 92 -18.43 -0.68 -5.56
C THR A 92 -18.52 -2.20 -5.44
N LEU A 93 -17.84 -2.86 -4.49
CA LEU A 93 -17.84 -4.33 -4.44
C LEU A 93 -19.21 -4.92 -4.09
N PRO A 94 -19.55 -6.12 -4.59
CA PRO A 94 -20.81 -6.79 -4.26
C PRO A 94 -20.75 -7.42 -2.86
N GLY A 95 -21.79 -7.21 -2.05
CA GLY A 95 -21.93 -7.84 -0.73
C GLY A 95 -21.12 -7.15 0.38
N ARG A 96 -21.68 -7.13 1.59
CA ARG A 96 -21.13 -6.39 2.73
C ARG A 96 -19.79 -6.96 3.20
N ASP A 97 -19.66 -8.27 3.26
CA ASP A 97 -18.45 -8.92 3.80
C ASP A 97 -17.23 -8.68 2.90
N ARG A 98 -17.42 -8.74 1.58
CA ARG A 98 -16.35 -8.46 0.61
C ARG A 98 -15.91 -7.01 0.65
N LYS A 99 -16.85 -6.07 0.78
CA LYS A 99 -16.55 -4.65 1.00
C LYS A 99 -15.71 -4.46 2.25
N LEU A 100 -16.12 -5.04 3.38
CA LEU A 100 -15.40 -4.90 4.65
C LEU A 100 -14.01 -5.51 4.59
N ALA A 101 -13.86 -6.70 3.99
CA ALA A 101 -12.57 -7.34 3.81
C ALA A 101 -11.64 -6.51 2.93
N ALA A 102 -12.11 -6.02 1.78
CA ALA A 102 -11.33 -5.19 0.88
C ALA A 102 -10.90 -3.88 1.56
N VAL A 103 -11.82 -3.18 2.22
CA VAL A 103 -11.52 -1.96 2.98
C VAL A 103 -10.50 -2.23 4.07
N ALA A 104 -10.65 -3.30 4.84
CA ALA A 104 -9.74 -3.65 5.93
C ALA A 104 -8.32 -3.92 5.41
N VAL A 105 -8.18 -4.67 4.31
CA VAL A 105 -6.89 -4.95 3.68
C VAL A 105 -6.26 -3.65 3.17
N SER A 106 -6.99 -2.86 2.39
CA SER A 106 -6.51 -1.60 1.83
C SER A 106 -6.09 -0.60 2.92
N VAL A 107 -6.93 -0.40 3.95
CA VAL A 107 -6.59 0.46 5.09
C VAL A 107 -5.40 -0.09 5.88
N GLY A 108 -5.30 -1.41 6.05
CA GLY A 108 -4.18 -2.06 6.73
C GLY A 108 -2.84 -1.75 6.08
N TRP A 109 -2.74 -1.90 4.75
CA TRP A 109 -1.54 -1.56 3.98
C TRP A 109 -1.22 -0.06 4.04
N GLY A 110 -2.22 0.80 3.85
CA GLY A 110 -2.06 2.26 3.96
C GLY A 110 -1.56 2.68 5.34
N ALA A 111 -2.11 2.08 6.41
CA ALA A 111 -1.70 2.33 7.78
C ALA A 111 -0.26 1.88 8.07
N LEU A 112 0.21 0.76 7.52
CA LEU A 112 1.61 0.33 7.63
C LEU A 112 2.56 1.34 6.99
N SER A 113 2.21 1.83 5.80
CA SER A 113 2.96 2.89 5.10
C SER A 113 3.00 4.19 5.90
N VAL A 114 1.87 4.62 6.46
CA VAL A 114 1.77 5.80 7.35
C VAL A 114 2.62 5.60 8.61
N ALA A 115 2.53 4.45 9.26
CA ALA A 115 3.31 4.13 10.45
C ALA A 115 4.82 4.16 10.14
N GLY A 116 5.23 3.63 8.98
CA GLY A 116 6.60 3.71 8.49
C GLY A 116 7.09 5.15 8.33
N LEU A 117 6.28 6.05 7.76
CA LEU A 117 6.64 7.47 7.67
C LEU A 117 6.81 8.12 9.05
N LEU A 118 5.82 7.95 9.93
CA LEU A 118 5.74 8.64 11.22
C LEU A 118 6.73 8.12 12.27
N ALA A 119 7.13 6.85 12.20
CA ALA A 119 7.91 6.21 13.24
C ALA A 119 9.34 6.77 13.46
N GLY A 120 9.86 7.62 12.56
CA GLY A 120 11.11 8.35 12.82
C GLY A 120 10.93 9.75 13.41
N ARG A 121 9.78 10.42 13.19
CA ARG A 121 9.50 11.72 13.82
C ARG A 121 9.37 11.59 15.35
N ARG A 122 8.86 10.45 15.84
CA ARG A 122 8.73 10.19 17.28
C ARG A 122 10.07 10.05 18.02
N ARG A 123 11.17 9.75 17.33
CA ARG A 123 12.51 9.67 17.95
C ARG A 123 13.15 11.05 18.15
N GLU A 124 12.99 11.96 17.19
CA GLU A 124 13.52 13.33 17.31
C GLU A 124 12.85 14.15 18.42
N VAL A 125 11.53 13.98 18.62
CA VAL A 125 10.79 14.74 19.65
C VAL A 125 11.11 14.27 21.09
N ARG A 126 11.66 13.06 21.27
CA ARG A 126 11.91 12.49 22.61
C ARG A 126 13.29 12.82 23.20
N HIS A 127 14.12 13.60 22.51
CA HIS A 127 15.33 14.20 23.08
C HIS A 127 15.16 15.72 23.22
N PRO A 128 14.69 16.24 24.37
CA PRO A 128 15.04 17.60 24.74
C PRO A 128 16.56 17.64 24.87
N ARG A 129 17.21 18.60 24.20
CA ARG A 129 18.64 18.89 24.41
C ARG A 129 18.86 19.06 25.91
N ALA A 130 19.62 18.16 26.52
CA ALA A 130 20.13 18.40 27.86
C ALA A 130 20.98 19.68 27.77
N ALA A 131 20.63 20.67 28.59
CA ALA A 131 21.30 21.95 28.65
C ALA A 131 22.81 21.74 28.87
N GLU A 132 23.61 22.43 28.06
CA GLU A 132 25.04 22.61 28.31
C GLU A 132 25.22 23.23 29.70
N PRO A 133 26.06 22.66 30.59
CA PRO A 133 26.40 23.35 31.82
C PRO A 133 27.33 24.52 31.50
N LEU A 134 26.91 25.71 31.94
CA LEU A 134 27.72 26.93 31.97
C LEU A 134 29.09 26.62 32.59
N ARG A 135 30.15 26.83 31.81
CA ARG A 135 31.53 26.83 32.31
C ARG A 135 31.70 28.03 33.24
N GLY A 136 31.96 27.74 34.51
CA GLY A 136 32.59 28.66 35.46
C GLY A 136 34.10 28.53 35.43
#